data_AF-A0A4Y2H2T9-F1
#
_entry.id   AF-A0A4Y2H2T9-F1
#
_cell.length_a   1.000
_cell.length_b   1.000
_cell.length_c   1.000
_cell.angle_alpha   90.00
_cell.angle_beta   90.00
_cell.angle_gamma   90.00
#
_symmetry.space_group_name_H-M   'P 1'
#
loop_
_entity.id
_entity.type
_entity.pdbx_description
1 polymer ?
#
loop_
_entity_poly.entity_id
_entity_poly.type
_entity_poly.pdbx_seq_one_letter_code
_entity_poly.pdbx_strand_id
1 'polypeptide(L)'
;MQENNTTHQWSANLTLNEAVKYSGTLKTNLLVTIFVDNRTSIQASSSPKTTNRTARENFEILLEKPHINISWIKAHVGYFGNEAAASLAKAAAESNDVQLDIKLPKCHAKNILRKDIMKEWQSEWDEEDKGRSTFNIFPKVSLELETWNRADVLFFTGHGPFPSYLHRFNLANSPLCSCVEIGTPIHYATSYLFTTSRHMKLPKPSLEQKWYRGVPSNHLSSGRIRGIINRIPHRSFLSQTGPVKPQIHQLLNQGSNQFFSIRKPSSATSTFSSASHPVKTNEKV
;
A
#
# COMPACT_ATOMS: atom_id res chain seq x y z
N MET A 1 -16.36 6.72 11.81
CA MET A 1 -17.81 6.46 11.96
C MET A 1 -18.27 5.12 11.32
N GLN A 2 -17.40 4.29 10.76
CA GLN A 2 -17.79 3.03 10.09
C GLN A 2 -17.63 1.74 10.94
N GLU A 3 -16.91 1.80 12.07
CA GLU A 3 -16.60 0.62 12.90
C GLU A 3 -17.81 0.05 13.66
N ASN A 4 -18.85 0.85 13.91
CA ASN A 4 -19.96 0.42 14.76
C ASN A 4 -20.97 -0.45 14.01
N ASN A 5 -21.20 -0.19 12.71
CA ASN A 5 -22.30 -0.82 11.97
C ASN A 5 -22.03 -2.30 11.65
N THR A 6 -20.77 -2.65 11.35
CA THR A 6 -20.37 -4.04 11.05
C THR A 6 -20.42 -4.94 12.28
N THR A 7 -20.14 -4.39 13.46
CA THR A 7 -20.09 -5.13 14.72
C THR A 7 -21.49 -5.49 15.20
N HIS A 8 -22.46 -4.56 15.08
CA HIS A 8 -23.87 -4.82 15.34
C HIS A 8 -24.49 -5.84 14.35
N GLN A 9 -24.08 -5.79 13.08
CA GLN A 9 -24.53 -6.77 12.09
C GLN A 9 -23.97 -8.17 12.36
N TRP A 10 -22.71 -8.27 12.78
CA TRP A 10 -22.07 -9.54 13.10
C TRP A 10 -22.70 -10.20 14.33
N SER A 11 -22.88 -9.45 15.43
CA SER A 11 -23.50 -10.00 16.65
C SER A 11 -24.92 -10.48 16.41
N ALA A 12 -25.73 -9.71 15.69
CA ALA A 12 -27.10 -10.10 15.36
C ALA A 12 -27.19 -11.37 14.49
N ASN A 13 -26.22 -11.60 13.60
CA ASN A 13 -26.18 -12.83 12.80
C ASN A 13 -25.75 -14.04 13.64
N LEU A 14 -24.84 -13.84 14.60
CA LEU A 14 -24.45 -14.87 15.56
C LEU A 14 -25.63 -15.27 16.46
N THR A 15 -26.36 -14.30 17.02
CA THR A 15 -27.56 -14.56 17.84
C THR A 15 -28.62 -15.33 17.07
N LEU A 16 -28.86 -14.97 15.80
CA LEU A 16 -29.78 -15.71 14.94
C LEU A 16 -29.32 -17.15 14.72
N ASN A 17 -28.03 -17.36 14.53
CA ASN A 17 -27.48 -18.71 14.31
C ASN A 17 -27.63 -19.62 15.53
N GLU A 18 -27.40 -19.10 16.73
CA GLU A 18 -27.65 -19.84 17.95
C GLU A 18 -29.14 -20.16 18.13
N ALA A 19 -30.04 -19.21 17.84
CA ALA A 19 -31.48 -19.45 17.90
C ALA A 19 -31.95 -20.52 16.89
N VAL A 20 -31.43 -20.50 15.66
CA VAL A 20 -31.74 -21.49 14.62
C VAL A 20 -31.19 -22.87 14.99
N LYS A 21 -29.95 -22.94 15.49
CA LYS A 21 -29.34 -24.20 15.97
C LYS A 21 -30.14 -24.79 17.12
N TYR A 22 -30.48 -23.98 18.12
CA TYR A 22 -31.29 -24.40 19.26
C TYR A 22 -32.65 -24.93 18.80
N SER A 23 -33.34 -24.19 17.93
CA SER A 23 -34.63 -24.60 17.35
C SER A 23 -34.50 -25.92 16.59
N GLY A 24 -33.39 -26.12 15.88
CA GLY A 24 -33.08 -27.38 15.22
C GLY A 24 -32.90 -28.56 16.17
N THR A 25 -32.47 -28.36 17.42
CA THR A 25 -32.34 -29.46 18.40
C THR A 25 -33.68 -29.94 18.97
N LEU A 26 -34.75 -29.14 18.81
CA LEU A 26 -36.07 -29.50 19.31
C LEU A 26 -36.65 -30.65 18.49
N LYS A 27 -37.00 -31.76 19.16
CA LYS A 27 -37.68 -32.91 18.55
C LYS A 27 -39.19 -32.66 18.44
N THR A 28 -39.57 -31.56 17.82
CA THR A 28 -40.98 -31.15 17.69
C THR A 28 -41.31 -30.83 16.24
N ASN A 29 -42.43 -31.35 15.74
CA ASN A 29 -42.97 -30.96 14.43
C ASN A 29 -43.87 -29.71 14.53
N LEU A 30 -43.88 -29.04 15.68
CA LEU A 30 -44.62 -27.80 15.87
C LEU A 30 -43.94 -26.68 15.09
N LEU A 31 -44.76 -25.78 14.53
CA LEU A 31 -44.25 -24.60 13.84
C LEU A 31 -43.53 -23.68 14.84
N VAL A 32 -42.24 -23.47 14.62
CA VAL A 32 -41.42 -22.54 15.41
C VAL A 32 -41.17 -21.29 14.58
N THR A 33 -41.58 -20.13 15.08
CA THR A 33 -41.29 -18.84 14.42
C THR A 33 -40.30 -18.04 15.24
N ILE A 34 -39.13 -17.77 14.67
CA ILE A 34 -38.08 -16.94 15.26
C ILE A 34 -38.29 -15.50 14.75
N PHE A 35 -38.54 -14.57 15.67
CA PHE A 35 -38.68 -13.15 15.34
C PHE A 35 -37.34 -12.43 15.47
N VAL A 36 -36.96 -11.68 14.44
CA VAL A 36 -35.67 -10.97 14.36
C VAL A 36 -35.89 -9.55 13.86
N ASP A 37 -35.25 -8.58 14.49
CA ASP A 37 -35.35 -7.16 14.11
C ASP A 37 -34.32 -6.73 13.05
N ASN A 38 -33.21 -7.47 12.90
CA ASN A 38 -32.20 -7.26 11.87
C ASN A 38 -32.56 -7.95 10.54
N ARG A 39 -33.08 -7.16 9.59
CA ARG A 39 -33.39 -7.62 8.22
C ARG A 39 -32.18 -8.18 7.47
N THR A 40 -30.99 -7.64 7.70
CA THR A 40 -29.76 -8.04 6.99
C THR A 40 -29.41 -9.49 7.31
N SER A 41 -29.54 -9.89 8.58
CA SER A 41 -29.28 -11.27 9.03
C SER A 41 -30.30 -12.27 8.46
N ILE A 42 -31.57 -11.86 8.37
CA ILE A 42 -32.63 -12.67 7.74
C ILE A 42 -32.29 -12.89 6.26
N GLN A 43 -32.03 -11.81 5.51
CA GLN A 43 -31.70 -11.88 4.08
C GLN A 43 -30.45 -12.73 3.81
N ALA A 44 -29.42 -12.59 4.64
CA ALA A 44 -28.21 -13.38 4.53
C ALA A 44 -28.47 -14.88 4.75
N SER A 45 -29.33 -15.22 5.72
CA SER A 45 -29.67 -16.61 6.07
C SER A 45 -30.67 -17.26 5.11
N SER A 46 -31.43 -16.46 4.34
CA SER A 46 -32.30 -16.96 3.27
C SER A 46 -31.59 -17.09 1.91
N SER A 47 -30.33 -16.65 1.80
CA SER A 47 -29.60 -16.61 0.53
C SER A 47 -28.66 -17.82 0.35
N PRO A 48 -28.87 -18.68 -0.66
CA PRO A 48 -27.95 -19.80 -0.94
C PRO A 48 -26.56 -19.34 -1.39
N LYS A 49 -26.41 -18.07 -1.81
CA LYS A 49 -25.15 -17.50 -2.33
C LYS A 49 -24.35 -16.73 -1.27
N THR A 50 -24.77 -16.77 -0.01
CA THR A 50 -24.08 -16.03 1.05
C THR A 50 -22.63 -16.50 1.24
N THR A 51 -21.69 -15.56 1.34
CA THR A 51 -20.28 -15.84 1.64
C THR A 51 -20.03 -15.96 3.14
N ASN A 52 -20.98 -15.54 3.97
CA ASN A 52 -20.89 -15.65 5.42
C ASN A 52 -21.20 -17.09 5.85
N ARG A 53 -20.23 -17.74 6.49
CA ARG A 53 -20.31 -19.13 6.97
C ARG A 53 -21.51 -19.35 7.90
N THR A 54 -21.71 -18.47 8.87
CA THR A 54 -22.79 -18.55 9.87
C THR A 54 -24.17 -18.47 9.22
N ALA A 55 -24.33 -17.57 8.23
CA ALA A 55 -25.57 -17.45 7.47
C ALA A 55 -25.82 -18.67 6.56
N ARG A 56 -24.75 -19.30 6.03
CA ARG A 56 -24.84 -20.53 5.25
C ARG A 56 -25.32 -21.70 6.11
N GLU A 57 -24.77 -21.85 7.31
CA GLU A 57 -25.22 -22.86 8.29
C GLU A 57 -26.72 -22.69 8.62
N ASN A 58 -27.19 -21.44 8.81
CA ASN A 58 -28.61 -21.18 9.01
C ASN A 58 -29.46 -21.63 7.81
N PHE A 59 -29.04 -21.28 6.60
CA PHE A 59 -29.75 -21.66 5.38
C PHE A 59 -29.91 -23.18 5.27
N GLU A 60 -28.85 -23.95 5.56
CA GLU A 60 -28.86 -25.41 5.53
C GLU A 60 -29.84 -26.00 6.56
N ILE A 61 -29.85 -25.49 7.79
CA ILE A 61 -30.78 -25.94 8.84
C ILE A 61 -32.23 -25.64 8.47
N LEU A 62 -32.50 -24.45 7.92
CA LEU A 62 -33.86 -24.06 7.51
C LEU A 62 -34.37 -24.88 6.33
N LEU A 63 -33.48 -25.31 5.42
CA LEU A 63 -33.82 -26.24 4.34
C LEU A 63 -34.15 -27.64 4.87
N GLU A 64 -33.39 -28.13 5.86
CA GLU A 64 -33.62 -29.44 6.47
C GLU A 64 -34.92 -29.45 7.31
N LYS A 65 -35.27 -28.32 7.93
CA LYS A 65 -36.36 -28.21 8.92
C LYS A 65 -37.38 -27.14 8.53
N PRO A 66 -38.33 -27.45 7.62
CA PRO A 66 -39.29 -26.47 7.11
C PRO A 66 -40.32 -25.98 8.15
N HIS A 67 -40.40 -26.62 9.33
CA HIS A 67 -41.24 -26.17 10.45
C HIS A 67 -40.63 -24.99 11.22
N ILE A 68 -39.37 -24.64 10.96
CA ILE A 68 -38.70 -23.46 11.54
C ILE A 68 -38.81 -22.31 10.54
N ASN A 69 -39.46 -21.22 10.95
CA ASN A 69 -39.61 -20.02 10.15
C ASN A 69 -38.91 -18.84 10.80
N ILE A 70 -38.36 -17.94 9.99
CA ILE A 70 -37.76 -16.69 10.47
C ILE A 70 -38.62 -15.53 9.96
N SER A 71 -39.10 -14.70 10.87
CA SER A 71 -39.94 -13.55 10.56
C SER A 71 -39.32 -12.25 11.07
N TRP A 72 -39.48 -11.19 10.28
CA TRP A 72 -39.02 -9.86 10.70
C TRP A 72 -40.01 -9.22 11.68
N ILE A 73 -39.49 -8.63 12.75
CA ILE A 73 -40.28 -7.80 13.68
C ILE A 73 -39.66 -6.40 13.78
N LYS A 74 -40.50 -5.37 13.97
CA LYS A 74 -40.00 -4.01 14.12
C LYS A 74 -39.46 -3.79 15.54
N ALA A 75 -38.24 -3.26 15.63
CA ALA A 75 -37.64 -2.85 16.91
C ALA A 75 -38.32 -1.61 17.50
N HIS A 76 -38.33 -1.52 18.83
CA HIS A 76 -38.75 -0.34 19.61
C HIS A 76 -40.20 0.12 19.37
N VAL A 77 -41.15 -0.82 19.34
CA VAL A 77 -42.59 -0.54 19.14
C VAL A 77 -43.47 -1.11 20.26
N GLY A 78 -42.93 -1.43 21.43
CA GLY A 78 -43.72 -1.94 22.56
C GLY A 78 -44.01 -3.45 22.52
N TYR A 79 -43.38 -4.22 21.64
CA TYR A 79 -43.54 -5.68 21.63
C TYR A 79 -42.78 -6.28 22.81
N PHE A 80 -43.50 -6.71 23.84
CA PHE A 80 -42.95 -7.21 25.09
C PHE A 80 -41.81 -8.23 24.91
N GLY A 81 -41.99 -9.25 24.06
CA GLY A 81 -40.96 -10.26 23.83
C GLY A 81 -39.70 -9.73 23.14
N ASN A 82 -39.85 -8.79 22.21
CA ASN A 82 -38.72 -8.17 21.51
C ASN A 82 -37.96 -7.20 22.44
N GLU A 83 -38.68 -6.45 23.26
CA GLU A 83 -38.08 -5.55 24.25
C GLU A 83 -37.39 -6.30 25.38
N ALA A 84 -37.98 -7.40 25.85
CA ALA A 84 -37.35 -8.30 26.82
C ALA A 84 -36.04 -8.89 26.24
N ALA A 85 -36.05 -9.39 25.00
CA ALA A 85 -34.85 -9.89 24.33
C ALA A 85 -33.78 -8.80 24.18
N ALA A 86 -34.15 -7.59 23.78
CA ALA A 86 -33.24 -6.46 23.67
C ALA A 86 -32.66 -6.04 25.04
N SER A 87 -33.48 -6.04 26.10
CA SER A 87 -33.05 -5.75 27.46
C SER A 87 -32.07 -6.80 27.99
N LEU A 88 -32.32 -8.08 27.72
CA LEU A 88 -31.42 -9.18 28.09
C LEU A 88 -30.09 -9.08 27.33
N ALA A 89 -30.14 -8.80 26.02
CA ALA A 89 -28.94 -8.60 25.21
C ALA A 89 -28.11 -7.40 25.71
N LYS A 90 -28.77 -6.31 26.12
CA LYS A 90 -28.11 -5.14 26.70
C LYS A 90 -27.45 -5.47 28.05
N ALA A 91 -28.18 -6.14 28.94
CA ALA A 91 -27.63 -6.57 30.24
C ALA A 91 -26.43 -7.51 30.07
N ALA A 92 -26.47 -8.42 29.08
CA ALA A 92 -25.35 -9.31 28.77
C ALA A 92 -24.15 -8.56 28.16
N ALA A 93 -24.38 -7.50 27.37
CA ALA A 93 -23.29 -6.69 26.83
C ALA A 93 -22.62 -5.79 27.89
N GLU A 94 -23.35 -5.44 28.94
CA GLU A 94 -22.87 -4.64 30.09
C GLU A 94 -22.25 -5.52 31.21
N SER A 95 -22.42 -6.84 31.15
CA SER A 95 -21.84 -7.75 32.14
C SER A 95 -20.38 -8.06 31.80
N ASN A 96 -19.51 -8.03 32.83
CA ASN A 96 -18.10 -8.46 32.71
C ASN A 96 -17.93 -9.98 32.82
N ASP A 97 -19.02 -10.74 32.85
CA ASP A 97 -19.08 -12.14 33.28
C ASP A 97 -18.61 -13.12 32.18
N VAL A 98 -18.65 -12.69 30.92
CA VAL A 98 -18.17 -13.49 29.78
C VAL A 98 -17.04 -12.76 29.08
N GLN A 99 -15.81 -13.10 29.44
CA GLN A 99 -14.64 -12.76 28.65
C GLN A 99 -14.63 -13.66 27.40
N LEU A 100 -15.36 -13.26 26.36
CA LEU A 100 -15.27 -13.95 25.07
C LEU A 100 -13.83 -13.76 24.56
N ASP A 101 -13.08 -14.86 24.44
CA ASP A 101 -11.83 -14.90 23.67
C ASP A 101 -12.19 -14.76 22.17
N ILE A 102 -12.58 -13.56 21.78
CA ILE A 102 -12.83 -13.21 20.40
C ILE A 102 -11.45 -13.17 19.73
N LYS A 103 -11.11 -14.28 19.06
CA LYS A 103 -9.92 -14.32 18.21
C LYS A 103 -9.98 -13.14 17.23
N LEU A 104 -9.06 -12.19 17.41
CA LEU A 104 -8.98 -10.98 16.61
C LEU A 104 -9.02 -11.36 15.12
N PRO A 105 -9.94 -10.78 14.33
CA PRO A 105 -9.99 -11.06 12.90
C PRO A 105 -8.63 -10.80 12.26
N LYS A 106 -8.19 -11.68 11.35
CA LYS A 106 -6.90 -11.53 10.66
C LYS A 106 -6.75 -10.17 9.97
N CYS A 107 -7.84 -9.57 9.49
CA CYS A 107 -7.84 -8.22 8.92
C CYS A 107 -7.49 -7.14 9.95
N HIS A 108 -7.92 -7.28 11.19
CA HIS A 108 -7.61 -6.35 12.27
C HIS A 108 -6.12 -6.38 12.61
N ALA A 109 -5.56 -7.58 12.81
CA ALA A 109 -4.12 -7.75 13.02
C ALA A 109 -3.28 -7.21 11.84
N LYS A 110 -3.71 -7.49 10.60
CA LYS A 110 -3.07 -6.93 9.40
C LYS A 110 -3.13 -5.41 9.35
N ASN A 111 -4.24 -4.80 9.77
CA ASN A 111 -4.41 -3.35 9.77
C ASN A 111 -3.51 -2.68 10.81
N ILE A 112 -3.39 -3.27 12.00
CA ILE A 112 -2.44 -2.80 13.02
C ILE A 112 -1.01 -2.85 12.46
N LEU A 113 -0.59 -4.03 11.99
CA LEU A 113 0.75 -4.20 11.44
C LEU A 113 1.04 -3.24 10.28
N ARG A 114 0.07 -3.03 9.38
CA ARG A 114 0.19 -2.09 8.27
C ARG A 114 0.39 -0.66 8.78
N LYS A 115 -0.34 -0.23 9.80
CA LYS A 115 -0.19 1.12 10.38
C LYS A 115 1.20 1.29 10.99
N ASP A 116 1.68 0.30 11.72
CA ASP A 116 2.99 0.34 12.37
C ASP A 116 4.12 0.39 11.33
N ILE A 117 4.07 -0.48 10.31
CA ILE A 117 5.05 -0.49 9.21
C ILE A 117 5.07 0.85 8.48
N MET A 118 3.90 1.42 8.16
CA MET A 118 3.82 2.70 7.45
C MET A 118 4.37 3.86 8.29
N LYS A 119 4.19 3.82 9.61
CA LYS A 119 4.72 4.84 10.53
C LYS A 119 6.24 4.76 10.61
N GLU A 120 6.78 3.57 10.84
CA GLU A 120 8.22 3.34 10.91
C GLU A 120 8.89 3.78 9.60
N TRP A 121 8.30 3.37 8.48
CA TRP A 121 8.81 3.72 7.16
C TRP A 121 8.75 5.22 6.86
N GLN A 122 7.69 5.91 7.31
CA GLN A 122 7.66 7.37 7.21
C GLN A 122 8.77 8.03 8.03
N SER A 123 9.06 7.51 9.24
CA SER A 123 10.14 8.03 10.09
C SER A 123 11.50 7.90 9.41
N GLU A 124 11.81 6.71 8.88
CA GLU A 124 13.04 6.50 8.08
C GLU A 124 13.09 7.46 6.88
N TRP A 125 11.95 7.65 6.20
CA TRP A 125 11.86 8.53 5.04
C TRP A 125 12.04 10.02 5.38
N ASP A 126 11.60 10.45 6.55
CA ASP A 126 11.78 11.83 7.00
C ASP A 126 13.23 12.11 7.43
N GLU A 127 13.92 11.12 8.01
CA GLU A 127 15.27 11.27 8.59
C GLU A 127 16.43 11.03 7.60
N GLU A 128 16.27 10.15 6.61
CA GLU A 128 17.39 9.73 5.77
C GLU A 128 17.91 10.86 4.84
N ASP A 129 19.20 10.94 4.49
CA ASP A 129 19.70 11.98 3.57
C ASP A 129 19.69 11.53 2.09
N LYS A 130 19.47 10.25 1.83
CA LYS A 130 19.42 9.71 0.46
C LYS A 130 18.05 9.95 -0.17
N GLY A 131 18.03 10.12 -1.49
CA GLY A 131 16.78 10.24 -2.25
C GLY A 131 15.99 11.53 -2.01
N ARG A 132 16.61 12.60 -1.49
CA ARG A 132 15.93 13.87 -1.18
C ARG A 132 15.23 14.51 -2.38
N SER A 133 15.71 14.29 -3.60
CA SER A 133 15.02 14.73 -4.83
C SER A 133 13.63 14.07 -4.97
N THR A 134 13.54 12.78 -4.66
CA THR A 134 12.27 12.04 -4.62
C THR A 134 11.41 12.45 -3.42
N PHE A 135 12.02 12.69 -2.25
CA PHE A 135 11.32 13.20 -1.06
C PHE A 135 10.62 14.52 -1.30
N ASN A 136 11.26 15.44 -2.04
CA ASN A 136 10.66 16.73 -2.39
C ASN A 136 9.36 16.61 -3.19
N ILE A 137 9.12 15.46 -3.82
CA ILE A 137 7.94 15.19 -4.63
C ILE A 137 6.94 14.32 -3.86
N PHE A 138 7.44 13.26 -3.23
CA PHE A 138 6.67 12.34 -2.40
C PHE A 138 7.17 12.40 -0.95
N PRO A 139 6.78 13.43 -0.18
CA PRO A 139 7.19 13.54 1.21
C PRO A 139 6.50 12.50 2.09
N LYS A 140 5.39 11.92 1.62
CA LYS A 140 4.66 10.88 2.35
C LYS A 140 4.84 9.53 1.69
N VAL A 141 5.19 8.51 2.47
CA VAL A 141 5.22 7.13 1.98
C VAL A 141 3.81 6.66 1.67
N SER A 142 3.69 5.92 0.57
CA SER A 142 2.42 5.40 0.09
C SER A 142 2.62 4.00 -0.48
N LEU A 143 1.57 3.19 -0.39
CA LEU A 143 1.48 1.90 -1.07
C LEU A 143 0.80 2.02 -2.43
N GLU A 144 0.27 3.20 -2.75
CA GLU A 144 -0.28 3.51 -4.07
C GLU A 144 0.85 3.66 -5.07
N LEU A 145 0.64 3.11 -6.25
CA LEU A 145 1.59 3.18 -7.35
C LEU A 145 1.37 4.48 -8.11
N GLU A 146 2.39 5.32 -8.17
CA GLU A 146 2.33 6.51 -9.00
C GLU A 146 2.58 6.15 -10.47
N THR A 147 1.76 6.68 -11.38
CA THR A 147 1.81 6.35 -12.82
C THR A 147 2.74 7.28 -13.60
N TRP A 148 3.99 7.40 -13.14
CA TRP A 148 4.98 8.22 -13.84
C TRP A 148 5.50 7.52 -15.09
N ASN A 149 5.64 8.29 -16.17
CA ASN A 149 6.34 7.80 -17.35
C ASN A 149 7.85 7.79 -17.12
N ARG A 150 8.57 7.05 -17.97
CA ARG A 150 10.02 6.90 -17.89
C ARG A 150 10.76 8.24 -17.85
N ALA A 151 10.37 9.21 -18.67
CA ALA A 151 11.09 10.49 -18.74
C ALA A 151 10.97 11.29 -17.44
N ASP A 152 9.79 11.28 -16.82
CA ASP A 152 9.54 11.92 -15.53
C ASP A 152 10.37 11.25 -14.43
N VAL A 153 10.38 9.92 -14.37
CA VAL A 153 11.24 9.17 -13.43
C VAL A 153 12.71 9.56 -13.60
N LEU A 154 13.24 9.56 -14.83
CA LEU A 154 14.65 9.86 -15.06
C LEU A 154 14.99 11.31 -14.66
N PHE A 155 14.10 12.24 -14.98
CA PHE A 155 14.28 13.66 -14.69
C PHE A 155 14.28 13.95 -13.18
N PHE A 156 13.25 13.51 -12.47
CA PHE A 156 13.04 13.86 -11.06
C PHE A 156 13.97 13.11 -10.10
N THR A 157 14.29 11.86 -10.40
CA THR A 157 15.27 11.12 -9.62
C THR A 157 16.71 11.56 -9.96
N GLY A 158 16.89 12.25 -11.10
CA GLY A 158 18.20 12.56 -11.66
C GLY A 158 18.92 11.33 -12.21
N HIS A 159 18.29 10.15 -12.22
CA HIS A 159 18.82 8.96 -12.84
C HIS A 159 18.58 9.06 -14.34
N GLY A 160 19.57 9.42 -15.13
CA GLY A 160 19.36 9.62 -16.57
C GLY A 160 20.65 9.92 -17.32
N PRO A 161 20.55 10.35 -18.59
CA PRO A 161 21.72 10.71 -19.40
C PRO A 161 22.32 12.07 -18.99
N PHE A 162 22.29 12.40 -17.70
CA PHE A 162 22.77 13.66 -17.15
C PHE A 162 24.26 13.51 -16.79
N PRO A 163 25.16 14.41 -17.26
CA PRO A 163 26.58 14.37 -16.91
C PRO A 163 26.84 14.24 -15.41
N SER A 164 26.08 14.95 -14.57
CA SER A 164 26.22 14.89 -13.11
C SER A 164 25.95 13.49 -12.54
N TYR A 165 24.97 12.79 -13.11
CA TYR A 165 24.62 11.42 -12.73
C TYR A 165 25.67 10.43 -13.24
N LEU A 166 26.03 10.51 -14.52
CA LEU A 166 26.99 9.61 -15.14
C LEU A 166 28.35 9.69 -14.44
N HIS A 167 28.81 10.89 -14.10
CA HIS A 167 30.05 11.09 -13.34
C HIS A 167 29.99 10.46 -11.95
N ARG A 168 28.88 10.65 -11.21
CA ARG A 168 28.69 10.04 -9.88
C ARG A 168 28.80 8.51 -9.89
N PHE A 169 28.44 7.87 -11.01
CA PHE A 169 28.53 6.42 -11.20
C PHE A 169 29.79 5.98 -11.98
N ASN A 170 30.78 6.86 -12.15
CA ASN A 170 32.03 6.58 -12.88
C ASN A 170 31.79 6.13 -14.34
N LEU A 171 30.73 6.64 -14.98
CA LEU A 171 30.39 6.40 -16.38
C LEU A 171 30.79 7.57 -17.30
N ALA A 172 31.16 8.72 -16.72
CA ALA A 172 31.69 9.87 -17.42
C ALA A 172 32.84 10.49 -16.61
N ASN A 173 33.82 11.07 -17.30
CA ASN A 173 35.02 11.66 -16.67
C ASN A 173 34.77 13.03 -16.03
N SER A 174 33.61 13.65 -16.29
CA SER A 174 33.28 14.98 -15.78
C SER A 174 31.77 15.12 -15.53
N PRO A 175 31.35 15.83 -14.47
CA PRO A 175 29.95 16.14 -14.20
C PRO A 175 29.42 17.31 -15.06
N LEU A 176 30.26 17.89 -15.91
CA LEU A 176 29.96 19.11 -16.66
C LEU A 176 29.25 18.82 -17.99
N CYS A 177 28.36 19.72 -18.36
CA CYS A 177 27.70 19.81 -19.66
C CYS A 177 28.65 20.45 -20.69
N SER A 178 28.32 20.37 -21.98
CA SER A 178 29.07 21.02 -23.07
C SER A 178 29.15 22.55 -22.93
N CYS A 179 28.23 23.16 -22.18
CA CYS A 179 28.25 24.57 -21.84
C CYS A 179 28.97 24.87 -20.50
N VAL A 180 29.76 23.94 -19.99
CA VAL A 180 30.63 24.08 -18.80
C VAL A 180 29.89 24.16 -17.45
N GLU A 181 28.56 24.25 -17.43
CA GLU A 181 27.75 24.10 -16.21
C GLU A 181 27.61 22.64 -15.78
N ILE A 182 27.28 22.38 -14.51
CA ILE A 182 26.99 21.02 -14.03
C ILE A 182 25.72 20.50 -14.74
N GLY A 183 25.84 19.37 -15.42
CA GLY A 183 24.76 18.81 -16.25
C GLY A 183 23.67 18.11 -15.43
N THR A 184 22.92 18.87 -14.62
CA THR A 184 21.79 18.37 -13.81
C THR A 184 20.46 18.44 -14.57
N PRO A 185 19.40 17.69 -14.16
CA PRO A 185 18.07 17.83 -14.74
C PRO A 185 17.56 19.28 -14.77
N ILE A 186 17.78 20.03 -13.68
CA ILE A 186 17.36 21.43 -13.57
C ILE A 186 18.10 22.30 -14.60
N HIS A 187 19.42 22.14 -14.76
CA HIS A 187 20.18 22.84 -15.79
C HIS A 187 19.55 22.67 -17.19
N TYR A 188 19.22 21.44 -17.57
CA TYR A 188 18.54 21.17 -18.84
C TYR A 188 17.12 21.73 -18.92
N ALA A 189 16.44 21.88 -17.79
CA ALA A 189 15.09 22.43 -17.73
C ALA A 189 15.02 23.96 -17.66
N THR A 190 16.10 24.67 -17.33
CA THR A 190 16.02 26.10 -17.02
C THR A 190 17.04 26.98 -17.71
N SER A 191 18.22 26.47 -18.08
CA SER A 191 19.31 27.31 -18.62
C SER A 191 19.98 26.75 -19.87
N TYR A 192 19.87 25.44 -20.15
CA TYR A 192 20.57 24.86 -21.30
C TYR A 192 20.04 25.36 -22.66
N LEU A 193 20.96 25.82 -23.51
CA LEU A 193 20.65 26.51 -24.77
C LEU A 193 19.86 25.65 -25.78
N PHE A 194 20.12 24.34 -25.85
CA PHE A 194 19.43 23.48 -26.83
C PHE A 194 18.04 23.01 -26.38
N THR A 195 17.63 23.37 -25.17
CA THR A 195 16.30 23.08 -24.61
C THR A 195 15.47 24.34 -24.34
N THR A 196 15.87 25.52 -24.85
CA THR A 196 15.16 26.80 -24.60
C THR A 196 13.65 26.76 -24.84
N SER A 197 13.20 26.11 -25.91
CA SER A 197 11.75 25.93 -26.20
C SER A 197 10.98 25.11 -25.16
N ARG A 198 11.67 24.40 -24.27
CA ARG A 198 11.12 23.52 -23.24
C ARG A 198 11.44 24.01 -21.83
N HIS A 199 12.02 25.21 -21.71
CA HIS A 199 12.38 25.73 -20.41
C HIS A 199 11.15 25.88 -19.52
N MET A 200 11.36 25.52 -18.26
CA MET A 200 10.44 25.75 -17.17
C MET A 200 10.98 26.91 -16.35
N LYS A 201 10.08 27.61 -15.64
CA LYS A 201 10.49 28.67 -14.75
C LYS A 201 11.35 28.07 -13.64
N LEU A 202 12.57 28.58 -13.47
CA LEU A 202 13.45 28.19 -12.38
C LEU A 202 12.71 28.45 -11.04
N PRO A 203 12.61 27.44 -10.16
CA PRO A 203 12.01 27.66 -8.85
C PRO A 203 12.84 28.66 -8.05
N LYS A 204 12.15 29.56 -7.33
CA LYS A 204 12.79 30.28 -6.23
C LYS A 204 13.16 29.26 -5.14
N PRO A 205 14.28 29.43 -4.40
CA PRO A 205 14.67 28.48 -3.35
C PRO A 205 13.55 28.23 -2.33
N SER A 206 12.81 29.27 -1.93
CA SER A 206 11.67 29.17 -1.01
C SER A 206 10.45 28.41 -1.55
N LEU A 207 10.38 28.17 -2.87
CA LEU A 207 9.27 27.50 -3.55
C LEU A 207 9.70 26.20 -4.24
N GLU A 208 10.94 25.76 -4.03
CA GLU A 208 11.51 24.60 -4.72
C GLU A 208 10.69 23.33 -4.48
N GLN A 209 10.34 23.02 -3.23
CA GLN A 209 9.48 21.87 -2.91
C GLN A 209 8.07 21.97 -3.51
N LYS A 210 7.50 23.18 -3.60
CA LYS A 210 6.18 23.37 -4.22
C LYS A 210 6.26 23.18 -5.73
N TRP A 211 7.36 23.61 -6.33
CA TRP A 211 7.65 23.40 -7.74
C TRP A 211 7.78 21.91 -8.06
N TYR A 212 8.62 21.19 -7.32
CA TYR A 212 8.79 19.73 -7.50
C TYR A 212 7.50 18.93 -7.34
N ARG A 213 6.60 19.35 -6.44
CA ARG A 213 5.26 18.75 -6.32
C ARG A 213 4.31 19.10 -7.46
N GLY A 214 4.42 20.29 -8.03
CA GLY A 214 3.50 20.77 -9.06
C GLY A 214 3.86 20.36 -10.49
N VAL A 215 5.15 20.12 -10.77
CA VAL A 215 5.63 19.80 -12.13
C VAL A 215 5.16 18.43 -12.62
N PRO A 216 5.22 17.32 -11.84
CA PRO A 216 4.71 16.02 -12.28
C PRO A 216 3.19 16.02 -12.55
N SER A 217 2.44 16.80 -11.77
CA SER A 217 0.98 16.91 -11.89
C SER A 217 0.52 17.73 -13.10
N ASN A 218 1.44 18.37 -13.84
CA ASN A 218 1.14 19.19 -15.01
C ASN A 218 1.54 18.49 -16.31
N HIS A 219 0.56 18.15 -17.15
CA HIS A 219 0.79 17.48 -18.43
C HIS A 219 1.72 18.27 -19.39
N LEU A 220 1.66 19.61 -19.39
CA LEU A 220 2.57 20.43 -20.21
C LEU A 220 4.02 20.30 -19.74
N SER A 221 4.23 20.24 -18.44
CA SER A 221 5.55 20.04 -17.84
C SER A 221 6.09 18.65 -18.17
N SER A 222 5.27 17.60 -18.03
CA SER A 222 5.65 16.24 -18.43
C SER A 222 6.02 16.16 -19.93
N GLY A 223 5.26 16.85 -20.79
CA GLY A 223 5.60 16.98 -22.21
C GLY A 223 6.95 17.66 -22.47
N ARG A 224 7.28 18.71 -21.71
CA ARG A 224 8.58 19.39 -21.75
C ARG A 224 9.71 18.49 -21.27
N ILE A 225 9.52 17.79 -20.15
CA ILE A 225 10.48 16.84 -19.59
C ILE A 225 10.81 15.73 -20.60
N ARG A 226 9.79 15.10 -21.19
CA ARG A 226 9.99 14.10 -22.25
C ARG A 226 10.80 14.67 -23.41
N GLY A 227 10.50 15.89 -23.82
CA GLY A 227 11.23 16.57 -24.88
C GLY A 227 12.70 16.89 -24.52
N ILE A 228 12.99 17.15 -23.25
CA ILE A 228 14.35 17.33 -22.73
C ILE A 228 15.10 16.00 -22.78
N ILE A 229 14.54 14.95 -22.17
CA ILE A 229 15.17 13.61 -22.12
C ILE A 229 15.50 13.09 -23.51
N ASN A 230 14.59 13.26 -24.48
CA ASN A 230 14.80 12.81 -25.86
C ASN A 230 15.88 13.60 -26.63
N ARG A 231 16.22 14.82 -26.19
CA ARG A 231 17.21 15.69 -26.86
C ARG A 231 18.59 15.62 -26.25
N ILE A 232 18.73 15.08 -25.04
CA ILE A 232 20.04 14.81 -24.46
C ILE A 232 20.70 13.76 -25.36
N PRO A 233 21.78 14.09 -26.09
CA PRO A 233 22.31 13.15 -27.05
C PRO A 233 22.86 11.94 -26.32
N HIS A 234 22.33 10.75 -26.62
CA HIS A 234 22.91 9.48 -26.16
C HIS A 234 24.38 9.32 -26.57
N ARG A 235 24.83 10.06 -27.60
CA ARG A 235 26.11 9.87 -28.31
C ARG A 235 27.20 10.88 -28.03
N SER A 236 26.94 12.04 -27.41
CA SER A 236 27.99 13.03 -27.16
C SER A 236 28.94 12.67 -26.01
N PHE A 237 28.69 11.55 -25.33
CA PHE A 237 29.60 11.00 -24.31
C PHE A 237 30.59 9.98 -24.86
N LEU A 238 30.45 9.57 -26.13
CA LEU A 238 31.28 8.55 -26.77
C LEU A 238 32.51 9.13 -27.50
N SER A 239 32.68 10.45 -27.53
CA SER A 239 33.79 11.09 -28.24
C SER A 239 34.94 11.56 -27.34
N GLN A 240 34.97 11.16 -26.06
CA GLN A 240 36.14 11.37 -25.19
C GLN A 240 36.73 10.01 -24.81
N THR A 241 37.55 9.50 -25.73
CA THR A 241 38.62 8.48 -25.59
C THR A 241 38.55 7.54 -24.39
N GLY A 242 38.07 6.31 -24.63
CA GLY A 242 38.19 5.14 -23.74
C GLY A 242 37.25 4.01 -24.17
N PRO A 243 37.56 2.72 -23.92
CA PRO A 243 36.73 1.61 -24.40
C PRO A 243 35.36 1.67 -23.74
N VAL A 244 34.32 1.77 -24.58
CA VAL A 244 32.92 1.82 -24.18
C VAL A 244 32.56 0.50 -23.51
N LYS A 245 32.39 0.48 -22.18
CA LYS A 245 31.91 -0.70 -21.47
C LYS A 245 30.47 -1.01 -21.92
N PRO A 246 30.13 -2.27 -22.28
CA PRO A 246 28.80 -2.66 -22.76
C PRO A 246 27.65 -2.50 -21.74
N GLN A 247 27.93 -2.03 -20.52
CA GLN A 247 26.96 -1.86 -19.42
C GLN A 247 26.01 -0.65 -19.56
N ILE A 248 26.29 0.32 -20.45
CA ILE A 248 25.49 1.55 -20.60
C ILE A 248 24.04 1.21 -21.04
N HIS A 249 23.86 0.24 -21.93
CA HIS A 249 22.54 -0.13 -22.44
C HIS A 249 21.72 -0.94 -21.42
N GLN A 250 22.38 -1.67 -20.51
CA GLN A 250 21.73 -2.44 -19.45
C GLN A 250 21.26 -1.54 -18.29
N LEU A 251 22.04 -0.54 -17.87
CA LEU A 251 21.65 0.36 -16.77
C LEU A 251 20.47 1.25 -17.13
N LEU A 252 20.35 1.64 -18.40
CA LEU A 252 19.18 2.36 -18.91
C LEU A 252 17.91 1.49 -18.95
N ASN A 253 18.04 0.17 -19.12
CA ASN A 253 16.91 -0.76 -19.20
C ASN A 253 16.55 -1.45 -17.87
N GLN A 254 17.42 -1.39 -16.85
CA GLN A 254 17.15 -1.98 -15.54
C GLN A 254 16.21 -1.13 -14.66
N GLY A 255 16.02 0.16 -14.97
CA GLY A 255 15.08 1.04 -14.26
C GLY A 255 13.63 0.99 -14.76
N SER A 256 13.33 0.27 -15.85
CA SER A 256 12.03 0.37 -16.56
C SER A 256 10.90 -0.53 -16.05
N ASN A 257 11.16 -1.48 -15.15
CA ASN A 257 10.13 -2.40 -14.63
C ASN A 257 9.82 -2.21 -13.13
N GLN A 258 10.27 -1.10 -12.53
CA GLN A 258 9.85 -0.76 -11.18
C GLN A 258 8.63 0.15 -11.27
N PHE A 259 7.45 -0.46 -11.19
CA PHE A 259 6.31 0.22 -10.58
C PHE A 259 6.78 0.73 -9.22
N PHE A 260 6.97 2.04 -9.10
CA PHE A 260 7.46 2.66 -7.88
C PHE A 260 6.35 2.64 -6.83
N SER A 261 6.29 1.53 -6.10
CA SER A 261 6.20 1.67 -4.65
C SER A 261 7.58 2.10 -4.22
N ILE A 262 7.70 3.11 -3.36
CA ILE A 262 8.96 3.38 -2.67
C ILE A 262 9.38 2.01 -2.10
N ARG A 263 10.42 1.37 -2.61
CA ARG A 263 10.90 0.10 -2.04
C ARG A 263 12.16 0.43 -1.28
N LYS A 264 12.27 -0.19 -0.10
CA LYS A 264 13.45 -0.16 0.75
C LYS A 264 14.70 -0.29 -0.14
N PRO A 265 15.66 0.66 -0.11
CA PRO A 265 16.93 0.44 -0.78
C PRO A 265 17.56 -0.80 -0.13
N SER A 266 17.82 -1.83 -0.93
CA SER A 266 18.59 -2.98 -0.50
C SER A 266 19.94 -2.48 0.01
N SER A 267 20.20 -2.66 1.29
CA SER A 267 21.53 -2.53 1.88
C SER A 267 22.49 -3.38 1.05
N ALA A 268 23.32 -2.72 0.24
CA ALA A 268 24.39 -3.38 -0.48
C ALA A 268 25.34 -4.00 0.54
N THR A 269 25.32 -5.33 0.61
CA THR A 269 26.47 -6.23 0.87
C THR A 269 27.59 -5.62 1.71
N SER A 270 27.54 -5.84 3.02
CA SER A 270 28.78 -6.02 3.78
C SER A 270 29.36 -7.37 3.38
N THR A 271 30.48 -7.33 2.69
CA THR A 271 31.39 -8.47 2.50
C THR A 271 31.66 -9.15 3.84
N PHE A 272 31.13 -10.35 4.03
CA PHE A 272 31.61 -11.26 5.08
C PHE A 272 32.96 -11.79 4.59
N SER A 273 34.04 -11.24 5.14
CA SER A 273 35.38 -11.80 5.00
C SER A 273 35.43 -13.08 5.82
N SER A 274 35.54 -14.23 5.15
CA SER A 274 35.81 -15.52 5.78
C SER A 274 37.18 -15.47 6.47
N ALA A 275 37.19 -15.23 7.77
CA ALA A 275 38.36 -15.47 8.61
C ALA A 275 38.40 -16.97 8.95
N SER A 276 39.20 -17.72 8.22
CA SER A 276 39.61 -19.08 8.56
C SER A 276 40.50 -19.04 9.81
N HIS A 277 40.00 -19.57 10.93
CA HIS A 277 40.84 -19.88 12.08
C HIS A 277 41.64 -21.16 11.82
N PRO A 278 42.95 -21.19 12.15
CA PRO A 278 43.78 -22.37 12.00
C PRO A 278 43.48 -23.38 13.13
N VAL A 279 43.15 -24.60 12.72
CA VAL A 279 43.11 -25.78 13.58
C VAL A 279 44.54 -26.11 13.99
N LYS A 280 44.84 -26.01 15.30
CA LYS A 280 46.06 -26.53 15.90
C LYS A 280 46.01 -28.07 15.85
N THR A 281 46.85 -28.67 15.02
CA THR A 281 47.19 -30.09 15.09
C THR A 281 48.14 -30.30 16.27
N ASN A 282 47.65 -30.98 17.31
CA ASN A 282 48.50 -31.66 18.29
C ASN A 282 48.90 -33.01 17.69
N GLU A 283 50.16 -33.18 17.32
CA GLU A 283 50.78 -34.49 17.22
C GLU A 283 52.00 -34.54 18.14
N LYS A 284 51.98 -35.57 18.98
CA LYS A 284 53.09 -36.03 19.82
C LYS A 284 54.18 -36.61 18.92
N VAL A 285 55.43 -36.28 19.19
CA VAL A 285 56.53 -37.13 19.72
C VAL A 285 57.77 -36.27 19.79
#